data_AF-A0A967G355-F1
#
_entry.id   AF-A0A967G355-F1
#
_cell.length_a   1.000
_cell.length_b   1.000
_cell.length_c   1.000
_cell.angle_alpha   90.00
_cell.angle_beta   90.00
_cell.angle_gamma   90.00
#
_symmetry.space_group_name_H-M   'P 1'
#
loop_
_entity.id
_entity.type
_entity.pdbx_description
1 polymer ?
#
loop_
_entity_poly.entity_id
_entity_poly.type
_entity_poly.pdbx_seq_one_letter_code
_entity_poly.pdbx_strand_id
1 'polypeptide(L)' 'MLSGLSNRGRLKIDTGAALALRKQNRSLLAAGIKEIEGSFKRGDIITIYSLNGDRIGCGISNYSTAEINKIKGSH' A
#
# COMPACT_ATOMS: atom_id res chain seq x y z
N MET A 1 -27.01 11.00 -0.87
CA MET A 1 -25.94 10.20 -1.51
C MET A 1 -24.70 10.27 -0.61
N LEU A 2 -24.44 9.27 0.23
CA LEU A 2 -23.17 9.21 0.97
C LEU A 2 -22.12 8.62 0.02
N SER A 3 -21.44 9.49 -0.74
CA SER A 3 -20.30 9.11 -1.56
C SER A 3 -19.16 8.69 -0.64
N GLY A 4 -19.09 7.38 -0.35
CA GLY A 4 -18.09 6.76 0.48
C GLY A 4 -16.70 6.82 -0.14
N LEU A 5 -16.07 8.00 -0.13
CA LEU A 5 -14.61 8.17 -0.15
C LEU A 5 -14.01 7.67 1.17
N SER A 6 -14.47 6.53 1.66
CA SER A 6 -13.79 5.85 2.73
C SER A 6 -12.48 5.35 2.13
N ASN A 7 -11.38 6.02 2.42
CA ASN A 7 -10.04 5.45 2.44
C ASN A 7 -10.12 4.14 3.25
N ARG A 8 -10.42 3.02 2.59
CA ARG A 8 -10.59 1.70 3.22
C ARG A 8 -9.34 0.84 3.10
N GLY A 9 -8.31 1.31 2.40
CA GLY A 9 -7.10 0.55 2.16
C GLY A 9 -5.85 1.20 2.75
N ARG A 10 -5.19 0.48 3.65
CA ARG A 10 -3.86 0.85 4.15
C ARG A 10 -2.88 -0.27 3.87
N LEU A 11 -1.67 0.11 3.51
CA LEU A 11 -0.55 -0.82 3.37
C LEU A 11 0.52 -0.47 4.39
N LYS A 12 1.05 -1.47 5.09
CA LYS A 12 2.30 -1.33 5.84
C LYS A 12 3.43 -1.93 5.04
N ILE A 13 4.49 -1.16 4.87
CA ILE A 13 5.67 -1.55 4.10
C ILE A 13 6.91 -1.61 5.00
N ASP A 14 7.87 -2.43 4.61
CA ASP A 14 9.14 -2.50 5.33
C ASP A 14 9.99 -1.23 5.16
N THR A 15 11.02 -1.11 5.99
CA THR A 15 11.92 0.05 6.01
C THR A 15 12.65 0.26 4.68
N GLY A 16 13.04 -0.81 3.98
CA GLY A 16 13.68 -0.75 2.67
C GLY A 16 12.75 -0.18 1.61
N ALA A 17 11.51 -0.65 1.56
CA ALA A 17 10.48 -0.10 0.68
C ALA A 17 10.15 1.37 1.03
N ALA A 18 10.06 1.71 2.32
CA ALA A 18 9.81 3.08 2.76
C ALA A 18 10.95 4.03 2.34
N LEU A 19 12.19 3.59 2.47
CA LEU A 19 13.37 4.34 2.01
C LEU A 19 13.39 4.47 0.49
N ALA A 20 13.05 3.42 -0.26
CA ALA A 20 12.97 3.45 -1.71
C ALA A 20 11.93 4.47 -2.20
N LEU A 21 10.76 4.50 -1.56
CA LEU A 21 9.73 5.51 -1.85
C LEU A 21 10.20 6.93 -1.53
N ARG A 22 10.78 7.15 -0.34
CA ARG A 22 11.20 8.50 0.09
C ARG A 22 12.42 9.03 -0.66
N LYS A 23 13.41 8.19 -0.95
CA LYS A 23 14.70 8.63 -1.50
C LYS A 23 14.84 8.45 -3.00
N GLN A 24 14.20 7.43 -3.58
CA GLN A 24 14.47 7.05 -4.97
C GLN A 24 13.28 7.32 -5.90
N ASN A 25 12.14 7.78 -5.38
CA ASN A 25 10.92 8.04 -6.16
C ASN A 25 10.53 6.83 -7.06
N ARG A 26 10.87 5.62 -6.59
CA ARG A 26 10.61 4.37 -7.32
C ARG A 26 9.24 3.83 -6.96
N SER A 27 8.65 3.07 -7.87
CA SER A 27 7.39 2.38 -7.62
C SER A 27 7.53 1.34 -6.49
N LEU A 28 6.47 1.20 -5.68
CA LEU A 28 6.41 0.20 -4.61
C LEU A 28 6.28 -1.21 -5.21
N LEU A 29 7.25 -2.08 -4.93
CA LEU A 29 7.18 -3.49 -5.28
C LEU A 29 6.38 -4.28 -4.22
N ALA A 30 5.68 -5.32 -4.67
CA ALA A 30 4.87 -6.17 -3.78
C ALA A 30 5.70 -6.88 -2.70
N ALA A 31 6.98 -7.15 -2.98
CA ALA A 31 7.92 -7.73 -2.01
C ALA A 31 8.07 -6.88 -0.74
N GLY A 32 7.88 -5.56 -0.85
CA GLY A 32 8.01 -4.64 0.27
C GLY A 32 6.76 -4.49 1.14
N ILE A 33 5.65 -5.11 0.75
CA ILE A 33 4.38 -5.03 1.49
C ILE A 33 4.39 -6.09 2.59
N LYS A 34 4.27 -5.65 3.84
CA LYS A 34 4.26 -6.51 5.03
C LYS A 34 2.86 -6.80 5.52
N GLU A 35 2.02 -5.79 5.56
CA GLU A 35 0.64 -5.91 6.04
C GLU A 35 -0.31 -5.10 5.17
N ILE A 36 -1.55 -5.57 5.09
CA ILE A 36 -2.64 -4.91 4.38
C ILE A 36 -3.79 -4.78 5.36
N GLU A 37 -4.26 -3.56 5.58
CA GLU A 37 -5.40 -3.29 6.43
C GLU A 37 -6.58 -2.78 5.61
N GLY A 38 -7.75 -3.35 5.88
CA GLY A 38 -8.99 -3.05 5.19
C GLY A 38 -9.06 -3.67 3.79
N SER A 39 -9.82 -3.05 2.89
CA SER A 39 -10.12 -3.63 1.58
C SER A 39 -10.25 -2.55 0.52
N PHE A 40 -9.59 -2.79 -0.61
CA PHE A 40 -9.53 -1.89 -1.74
C PHE A 40 -9.37 -2.68 -3.04
N LYS A 41 -9.75 -2.04 -4.15
CA LYS A 41 -9.67 -2.59 -5.49
C LYS A 41 -8.66 -1.81 -6.31
N ARG A 42 -8.37 -2.32 -7.50
CA ARG A 42 -7.61 -1.57 -8.50
C ARG A 42 -8.30 -0.23 -8.80
N GLY A 43 -7.52 0.85 -8.80
CA GLY A 43 -8.01 2.21 -9.01
C GLY A 43 -8.39 2.95 -7.72
N ASP A 44 -8.46 2.25 -6.57
CA ASP A 44 -8.69 2.92 -5.30
C ASP A 44 -7.45 3.64 -4.78
N ILE A 45 -7.67 4.74 -4.07
CA ILE A 45 -6.64 5.46 -3.34
C ILE A 45 -6.37 4.73 -2.03
N ILE A 46 -5.11 4.35 -1.83
CA ILE A 46 -4.63 3.69 -0.62
C ILE A 46 -3.60 4.55 0.09
N THR A 47 -3.53 4.39 1.41
CA THR A 47 -2.53 5.08 2.23
C THR A 47 -1.42 4.11 2.61
N ILE A 48 -0.17 4.57 2.47
CA ILE A 48 1.01 3.76 2.72
C ILE A 48 1.61 4.22 4.05
N TYR A 49 1.83 3.26 4.95
CA TYR A 49 2.39 3.44 6.27
C TYR A 49 3.68 2.65 6.43
N SER A 50 4.57 3.14 7.28
CA SER A 50 5.71 2.39 7.79
C SER A 50 5.23 1.32 8.77
N LEU A 51 6.08 0.32 9.03
CA LEU A 51 5.88 -0.62 10.15
C LEU A 51 5.74 0.09 11.50
N ASN A 52 6.35 1.27 11.66
CA ASN A 52 6.26 2.09 12.88
C ASN A 52 4.94 2.89 12.98
N GLY A 53 4.07 2.83 11.97
CA GLY A 53 2.82 3.59 11.92
C GLY A 53 2.92 4.98 11.29
N ASP A 54 4.12 5.42 10.89
CA ASP A 54 4.29 6.69 10.18
C ASP A 54 3.65 6.66 8.79
N ARG A 55 2.89 7.70 8.43
CA ARG A 55 2.36 7.84 7.07
C ARG A 55 3.48 8.21 6.11
N ILE A 56 3.79 7.31 5.18
CA ILE A 56 4.79 7.52 4.13
C ILE A 56 4.20 8.29 2.95
N GLY A 57 2.95 8.00 2.58
CA GLY A 57 2.28 8.66 1.46
C GLY A 57 0.92 8.06 1.13
N CYS A 58 0.39 8.42 -0.04
CA CYS A 58 -0.80 7.79 -0.63
C CYS A 58 -0.61 7.65 -2.14
N GLY A 59 -1.28 6.65 -2.72
CA GLY A 59 -1.24 6.41 -4.16
C GLY A 59 -2.43 5.60 -4.63
N ILE A 60 -2.56 5.49 -5.95
CA ILE A 60 -3.59 4.67 -6.58
C ILE A 60 -3.07 3.24 -6.66
N SER A 61 -3.82 2.29 -6.11
CA SER A 61 -3.43 0.88 -6.19
C SER A 61 -3.71 0.33 -7.58
N ASN A 62 -2.72 -0.33 -8.19
CA ASN A 62 -2.94 -1.05 -9.46
C ASN A 62 -3.44 -2.48 -9.25
N TYR A 63 -3.55 -2.93 -7.99
CA TYR A 63 -3.96 -4.27 -7.60
C TYR A 63 -4.98 -4.21 -6.46
N SER A 64 -5.84 -5.22 -6.38
CA SER A 64 -6.81 -5.37 -5.30
C SER A 64 -6.17 -6.03 -4.07
N THR A 65 -6.77 -5.86 -2.89
CA THR A 65 -6.28 -6.50 -1.64
C THR A 65 -6.08 -8.01 -1.78
N ALA A 66 -6.96 -8.71 -2.51
CA ALA A 66 -6.84 -10.14 -2.75
C ALA A 66 -5.64 -10.50 -3.64
N GLU A 67 -5.36 -9.69 -4.66
CA GLU A 67 -4.21 -9.90 -5.56
C GLU A 67 -2.92 -9.63 -4.83
N ILE A 68 -2.83 -8.51 -4.09
CA ILE A 68 -1.66 -8.18 -3.27
C ILE A 68 -1.42 -9.27 -2.23
N ASN A 69 -2.46 -9.84 -1.60
CA ASN A 69 -2.27 -10.97 -0.68
C ASN A 69 -1.69 -12.23 -1.34
N LYS A 70 -1.90 -12.42 -2.65
CA LYS A 70 -1.31 -13.54 -3.40
C LYS A 70 0.14 -13.28 -3.80
N ILE A 71 0.49 -12.03 -4.13
CA ILE A 71 1.83 -11.66 -4.62
C ILE A 71 2.75 -11.09 -3.53
N LYS A 72 2.21 -10.72 -2.35
CA LYS A 72 3.02 -10.20 -1.23
C LYS A 72 4.02 -11.27 -0.81
N GLY A 73 5.29 -10.89 -0.73
CA GLY A 73 6.36 -11.81 -0.34
C GLY A 73 6.75 -12.86 -1.39
N SER A 74 6.12 -12.90 -2.57
CA SER A 74 6.65 -13.70 -3.69
C SER A 74 7.79 -12.94 -4.37
N HIS A 75 8.96 -13.58 -4.36
CA HIS A 75 10.17 -13.19 -5.08
C HIS A 75 10.32 -14.08 -6.31
#